data_AF-A0A6G6Y9A4-F1
#
_entry.id   AF-A0A6G6Y9A4-F1
#
_cell.length_a   1.000
_cell.length_b   1.000
_cell.length_c   1.000
_cell.angle_alpha   90.00
_cell.angle_beta   90.00
_cell.angle_gamma   90.00
#
_symmetry.space_group_name_H-M   'P 1'
#
loop_
_entity.id
_entity.type
_entity.pdbx_description
1 polymer ?
#
loop_
_entity_poly.entity_id
_entity_poly.type
_entity_poly.pdbx_seq_one_letter_code
_entity_poly.pdbx_strand_id
1 'polypeptide(L)'
;MRKYLMPAIAVLPLLTGGCVAKTVWNVATAPVRATSQVVDWTTTSQEEADRNYGRRVREEERQAGRDAREACERAAQEDRRQGYRPRECD
;
A
#
# COMPACT_ATOMS: atom_id res chain seq x y z
N MET A 1 -36.48 -4.26 39.98
CA MET A 1 -35.41 -3.89 39.01
C MET A 1 -34.42 -2.83 39.51
N ARG A 2 -34.61 -2.21 40.69
CA ARG A 2 -33.73 -1.15 41.22
C ARG A 2 -32.44 -1.64 41.91
N LYS A 3 -32.33 -2.95 42.16
CA LYS A 3 -31.23 -3.59 42.91
C LYS A 3 -29.96 -3.82 42.05
N TYR A 4 -30.09 -3.75 40.72
CA TYR A 4 -28.98 -3.92 39.76
C TYR A 4 -28.44 -2.60 39.20
N LEU A 5 -29.08 -1.46 39.50
CA LEU A 5 -28.62 -0.13 39.07
C LEU A 5 -27.36 0.33 39.83
N MET A 6 -27.17 -0.11 41.07
CA MET A 6 -26.02 0.26 41.90
C MET A 6 -24.68 -0.32 41.40
N PRO A 7 -24.53 -1.62 41.07
CA PRO A 7 -23.27 -2.14 40.53
C PRO A 7 -22.96 -1.60 39.11
N ALA A 8 -23.97 -1.23 38.33
CA ALA A 8 -23.77 -0.66 36.99
C ALA A 8 -23.13 0.74 37.01
N ILE A 9 -23.46 1.56 38.02
CA ILE A 9 -22.90 2.91 38.19
C ILE A 9 -21.44 2.85 38.68
N ALA A 10 -21.08 1.85 39.50
CA ALA A 10 -19.72 1.69 40.00
C ALA A 10 -18.71 1.26 38.92
N VAL A 11 -19.18 0.62 37.84
CA VAL A 11 -18.34 0.14 36.73
C VAL A 11 -18.14 1.23 35.65
N LEU A 12 -19.03 2.21 35.59
CA LEU A 12 -18.96 3.36 34.66
C LEU A 12 -17.62 4.14 34.74
N PRO A 13 -17.09 4.52 35.92
CA PRO A 13 -15.81 5.23 36.02
C PRO A 13 -14.60 4.37 35.68
N LEU A 14 -14.68 3.03 35.77
CA LEU A 14 -13.62 2.13 35.31
C LEU A 14 -13.57 2.04 33.78
N LEU A 15 -14.72 2.03 33.10
CA LEU A 15 -14.76 2.10 31.64
C LEU A 15 -14.34 3.48 31.12
N THR A 16 -14.78 4.57 31.75
CA THR A 16 -14.34 5.92 31.35
C THR A 16 -12.90 6.20 31.73
N GLY A 17 -12.42 5.65 32.86
CA GLY A 17 -11.02 5.70 33.28
C GLY A 17 -10.11 4.92 32.33
N GLY A 18 -10.57 3.79 31.79
CA GLY A 18 -9.86 3.05 30.75
C GLY A 18 -9.74 3.82 29.43
N CYS A 19 -10.75 4.59 29.03
CA CYS A 19 -10.67 5.48 27.88
C CYS A 19 -9.71 6.65 28.11
N VAL A 20 -9.80 7.33 29.25
CA VAL A 20 -8.92 8.46 29.58
C VAL A 20 -7.47 8.01 29.73
N ALA A 21 -7.22 6.91 30.44
CA ALA A 21 -5.89 6.33 30.59
C ALA A 21 -5.30 5.92 29.23
N LYS A 22 -6.11 5.34 28.32
CA LYS A 22 -5.68 5.00 26.96
C LYS A 22 -5.40 6.24 26.12
N THR A 23 -6.16 7.33 26.28
CA THR A 23 -5.88 8.59 25.59
C THR A 23 -4.60 9.25 26.11
N VAL A 24 -4.38 9.33 27.42
CA VAL A 24 -3.16 9.90 28.00
C VAL A 24 -1.94 9.04 27.65
N TRP A 25 -2.07 7.72 27.70
CA TRP A 25 -1.01 6.80 27.26
C TRP A 25 -0.72 6.95 25.77
N ASN A 26 -1.74 7.04 24.92
CA ASN A 26 -1.56 7.27 23.49
C ASN A 26 -0.97 8.64 23.19
N VAL A 27 -1.28 9.70 23.95
CA VAL A 27 -0.67 11.02 23.79
C VAL A 27 0.79 11.01 24.27
N ALA A 28 1.08 10.33 25.39
CA ALA A 28 2.44 10.20 25.90
C ALA A 28 3.33 9.35 24.97
N THR A 29 2.76 8.32 24.33
CA THR A 29 3.47 7.45 23.38
C THR A 29 3.36 7.91 21.93
N ALA A 30 2.48 8.88 21.62
CA ALA A 30 2.35 9.50 20.30
C ALA A 30 3.66 10.10 19.78
N PRO A 31 4.44 10.90 20.55
CA PRO A 31 5.70 11.43 20.06
C PRO A 31 6.71 10.32 19.78
N VAL A 32 6.82 9.30 20.65
CA VAL A 32 7.75 8.17 20.43
C VAL A 32 7.38 7.38 19.17
N ARG A 33 6.08 7.15 18.93
CA ARG A 33 5.60 6.47 17.71
C ARG A 33 5.70 7.35 16.47
N ALA A 34 5.53 8.66 16.60
CA ALA A 34 5.68 9.60 15.50
C ALA A 34 7.15 9.74 15.11
N THR A 35 8.04 9.89 16.09
CA THR A 35 9.49 9.94 15.84
C THR A 35 10.01 8.61 15.33
N SER A 36 9.54 7.47 15.84
CA SER A 36 9.95 6.17 15.28
C SER A 36 9.51 6.01 13.83
N GLN A 37 8.31 6.45 13.45
CA GLN A 37 7.85 6.41 12.06
C GLN A 37 8.60 7.40 11.15
N VAL A 38 8.92 8.59 11.65
CA VAL A 38 9.71 9.59 10.91
C VAL A 38 11.15 9.10 10.75
N VAL A 39 11.74 8.52 11.79
CA VAL A 39 13.07 7.91 11.73
C VAL A 39 13.05 6.70 10.79
N ASP A 40 12.03 5.86 10.79
CA ASP A 40 11.93 4.73 9.85
C ASP A 40 11.79 5.22 8.39
N TRP A 41 11.02 6.29 8.13
CA TRP A 41 10.97 6.90 6.79
C TRP A 41 12.26 7.60 6.37
N THR A 42 13.03 8.13 7.31
CA THR A 42 14.28 8.85 7.01
C THR A 42 15.52 7.96 7.08
N THR A 43 15.43 6.82 7.77
CA THR A 43 16.54 5.87 8.00
C THR A 43 16.36 4.54 7.27
N THR A 44 15.18 4.23 6.73
CA THR A 44 15.01 3.14 5.75
C THR A 44 15.42 3.63 4.36
N SER A 45 16.73 3.83 4.23
CA SER A 45 17.52 3.44 3.06
C SER A 45 16.94 3.83 1.69
N GLN A 46 17.29 5.05 1.26
CA GLN A 46 17.34 5.40 -0.17
C GLN A 46 18.11 4.34 -1.00
N GLU A 47 19.04 3.59 -0.40
CA GLU A 47 19.76 2.48 -1.05
C GLU A 47 18.90 1.25 -1.35
N GLU A 48 17.94 0.88 -0.50
CA GLU A 48 17.00 -0.22 -0.79
C GLU A 48 15.99 0.18 -1.87
N ALA A 49 15.52 1.43 -1.81
CA ALA A 49 14.60 1.99 -2.79
C ALA A 49 15.24 2.06 -4.18
N ASP A 50 16.51 2.48 -4.27
CA ASP A 50 17.24 2.59 -5.54
C ASP A 50 17.51 1.22 -6.19
N ARG A 51 17.90 0.20 -5.39
CA ARG A 51 18.10 -1.17 -5.90
C ARG A 51 16.81 -1.80 -6.42
N ASN A 52 15.68 -1.55 -5.77
CA ASN A 52 14.38 -2.01 -6.24
C ASN A 52 13.87 -1.21 -7.44
N TYR A 53 14.13 0.10 -7.49
CA TYR A 53 13.80 0.95 -8.63
C TYR A 53 14.51 0.47 -9.91
N GLY A 54 15.83 0.25 -9.85
CA GLY A 54 16.58 -0.25 -11.01
C GLY A 54 16.13 -1.63 -11.50
N ARG A 55 15.64 -2.51 -10.62
CA ARG A 55 15.02 -3.79 -11.03
C ARG A 55 13.65 -3.60 -11.69
N ARG A 56 12.83 -2.71 -11.12
CA ARG A 56 11.50 -2.42 -11.67
C ARG A 56 11.57 -1.78 -13.05
N VAL A 57 12.45 -0.80 -13.24
CA VAL A 57 12.63 -0.14 -14.55
C VAL A 57 13.01 -1.15 -15.64
N ARG A 58 13.97 -2.07 -15.37
CA ARG A 58 14.35 -3.11 -16.33
C ARG A 58 13.23 -4.11 -16.64
N GLU A 59 12.33 -4.35 -15.68
CA GLU A 59 11.20 -5.25 -15.88
C GLU A 59 10.08 -4.56 -16.66
N GLU A 60 9.81 -3.28 -16.35
CA GLU A 60 8.86 -2.43 -17.05
C GLU A 60 9.28 -2.25 -18.53
N GLU A 61 10.56 -2.01 -18.82
CA GLU A 61 11.08 -1.97 -20.20
C GLU A 61 10.89 -3.30 -20.95
N ARG A 62 11.14 -4.43 -20.26
CA ARG A 62 10.93 -5.76 -20.86
C ARG A 62 9.46 -6.07 -21.12
N GLN A 63 8.57 -5.63 -20.24
CA GLN A 63 7.13 -5.81 -20.41
C GLN A 63 6.62 -4.93 -21.56
N ALA A 64 6.98 -3.65 -21.58
CA ALA A 64 6.61 -2.76 -22.69
C ALA A 64 7.09 -3.28 -24.05
N GLY A 65 8.31 -3.83 -24.13
CA GLY A 65 8.82 -4.45 -25.35
C GLY A 65 8.07 -5.73 -25.76
N ARG A 66 7.61 -6.54 -24.80
CA ARG A 66 6.78 -7.73 -25.08
C ARG A 66 5.38 -7.33 -25.53
N ASP A 67 4.76 -6.39 -24.83
CA ASP A 67 3.42 -5.91 -25.13
C ASP A 67 3.35 -5.28 -26.52
N ALA A 68 4.37 -4.51 -26.91
CA ALA A 68 4.49 -3.96 -28.25
C ALA A 68 4.58 -5.04 -29.33
N ARG A 69 5.41 -6.08 -29.10
CA ARG A 69 5.53 -7.23 -30.02
C ARG A 69 4.22 -8.00 -30.14
N GLU A 70 3.56 -8.28 -29.01
CA GLU A 70 2.31 -9.03 -29.00
C GLU A 70 1.18 -8.24 -29.67
N ALA A 71 1.09 -6.93 -29.42
CA ALA A 71 0.12 -6.06 -30.09
C ALA A 71 0.36 -6.00 -31.61
N CYS A 72 1.63 -5.98 -32.02
CA CYS A 72 2.00 -6.09 -33.43
C CYS A 72 1.54 -7.43 -34.03
N GLU A 73 1.90 -8.56 -33.40
CA GLU A 73 1.56 -9.89 -33.88
C GLU A 73 0.05 -10.08 -34.02
N ARG A 74 -0.71 -9.58 -33.04
CA ARG A 74 -2.18 -9.57 -33.07
C ARG A 74 -2.70 -8.80 -34.27
N ALA A 75 -2.21 -7.59 -34.50
CA ALA A 75 -2.64 -6.80 -35.65
C ALA A 75 -2.24 -7.43 -36.99
N ALA A 76 -1.03 -7.99 -37.10
CA ALA A 76 -0.61 -8.73 -38.28
C ALA A 76 -1.45 -10.00 -38.52
N GLN A 77 -1.98 -10.61 -37.47
CA GLN A 77 -2.91 -11.74 -37.58
C GLN A 77 -4.31 -11.28 -38.02
N GLU A 78 -4.79 -10.14 -37.54
CA GLU A 78 -6.04 -9.53 -37.99
C GLU A 78 -5.99 -9.13 -39.46
N ASP A 79 -4.87 -8.54 -39.92
CA ASP A 79 -4.65 -8.22 -41.32
C ASP A 79 -4.77 -9.48 -42.19
N ARG A 80 -4.14 -10.59 -41.79
CA ARG A 80 -4.23 -11.87 -42.49
C ARG A 80 -5.66 -12.41 -42.55
N ARG A 81 -6.44 -12.28 -41.46
CA ARG A 81 -7.85 -12.70 -41.44
C ARG A 81 -8.72 -11.88 -42.39
N GLN A 82 -8.41 -10.60 -42.55
CA GLN A 82 -9.12 -9.69 -43.45
C GLN A 82 -8.61 -9.79 -44.90
N GLY A 83 -7.57 -10.58 -45.17
CA GLY A 83 -6.96 -10.70 -46.49
C GLY A 83 -6.07 -9.51 -46.87
N TYR A 84 -5.70 -8.67 -45.89
CA TYR A 84 -4.75 -7.58 -46.08
C TYR A 84 -3.30 -8.07 -45.95
N ARG A 85 -2.35 -7.34 -46.55
CA ARG A 85 -0.93 -7.65 -46.41
C ARG A 85 -0.50 -7.32 -44.96
N PRO A 86 0.12 -8.23 -44.22
CA PRO A 86 0.51 -7.96 -42.83
C PRO A 86 1.37 -6.70 -42.75
N ARG A 87 1.02 -5.80 -41.84
CA ARG A 87 1.83 -4.62 -41.54
C ARG A 87 3.14 -5.02 -40.87
N GLU A 88 4.25 -4.44 -41.35
CA GLU A 88 5.57 -4.58 -40.75
C GLU A 88 5.61 -3.77 -39.45
N CYS A 89 6.18 -4.35 -38.39
CA CYS A 89 6.44 -3.62 -37.16
C CYS A 89 7.95 -3.58 -36.94
N ASP A 90 8.49 -2.36 -36.81
CA ASP A 90 9.87 -2.08 -36.45
C ASP A 90 10.20 -2.47 -34.99
#